data_AF-A0A651HJU2-F1
#
_entry.id   AF-A0A651HJU2-F1
#
_cell.length_a   1.000
_cell.length_b   1.000
_cell.length_c   1.000
_cell.angle_alpha   90.00
_cell.angle_beta   90.00
_cell.angle_gamma   90.00
#
_symmetry.space_group_name_H-M   'P 1'
#
loop_
_entity.id
_entity.type
_entity.pdbx_description
1 polymer ?
#
loop_
_entity_poly.entity_id
_entity_poly.type
_entity_poly.pdbx_seq_one_letter_code
_entity_poly.pdbx_strand_id
1 'polypeptide(L)'
;HPATPPPSVDLAAWRRTLVETLAPVEVDALGVTHFGLHANLHARRLEILTRLEELALRVHAAMEEGPSKEEEDAQRFHEETVATLSTFLPPERVEQYFQAFSAATDWRGMRFHLARVPAARPNKSVHEQ
;
A
#
# COMPACT_ATOMS: atom_id res chain seq x y z
N HIS A 1 4.08 -1.40 28.68
CA HIS A 1 3.10 -1.83 27.64
C HIS A 1 3.82 -1.79 26.30
N PRO A 2 3.85 -2.85 25.47
CA PRO A 2 4.36 -2.65 24.13
C PRO A 2 3.38 -1.69 23.43
N ALA A 3 3.92 -0.74 22.67
CA ALA A 3 3.13 0.15 21.85
C ALA A 3 2.16 -0.68 20.99
N THR A 4 0.91 -0.20 20.85
CA THR A 4 -0.10 -0.80 19.99
C THR A 4 0.56 -1.24 18.68
N PRO A 5 0.41 -2.52 18.26
CA PRO A 5 1.03 -2.97 17.03
C PRO A 5 0.60 -2.04 15.89
N PRO A 6 1.49 -1.77 14.91
CA PRO A 6 1.15 -0.91 13.79
C PRO A 6 -0.17 -1.39 13.17
N PRO A 7 -1.08 -0.47 12.81
CA PRO A 7 -2.37 -0.84 12.23
C PRO A 7 -2.14 -1.80 11.07
N SER A 8 -2.62 -3.05 11.21
CA SER A 8 -2.35 -4.07 10.20
C SER A 8 -3.33 -3.87 9.05
N VAL A 9 -2.79 -3.71 7.85
CA VAL A 9 -3.56 -3.89 6.60
C VAL A 9 -4.12 -5.32 6.61
N ASP A 10 -5.41 -5.51 6.40
CA ASP A 10 -5.98 -6.84 6.14
C ASP A 10 -6.17 -6.98 4.62
N LEU A 11 -5.23 -7.66 3.96
CA LEU A 11 -5.22 -7.74 2.50
C LEU A 11 -6.45 -8.48 1.95
N ALA A 12 -6.94 -9.50 2.66
CA ALA A 12 -8.13 -10.23 2.24
C ALA A 12 -9.39 -9.36 2.36
N ALA A 13 -9.52 -8.60 3.46
CA ALA A 13 -10.63 -7.67 3.62
C ALA A 13 -10.59 -6.54 2.57
N TRP A 14 -9.41 -6.01 2.25
CA TRP A 14 -9.24 -5.02 1.18
C TRP A 14 -9.63 -5.59 -0.19
N ARG A 15 -9.14 -6.79 -0.55
CA ARG A 15 -9.51 -7.46 -1.81
C ARG A 15 -11.01 -7.63 -1.93
N ARG A 16 -11.66 -8.19 -0.90
CA ARG A 16 -13.12 -8.35 -0.88
C ARG A 16 -13.84 -7.01 -1.07
N THR A 17 -13.38 -5.96 -0.39
CA THR A 17 -13.97 -4.63 -0.51
C THR A 17 -13.87 -4.09 -1.95
N LEU A 18 -12.68 -4.17 -2.55
CA LEU A 18 -12.41 -3.60 -3.88
C LEU A 18 -13.00 -4.43 -5.04
N VAL A 19 -13.09 -5.75 -4.88
CA VAL A 19 -13.52 -6.68 -5.94
C VAL A 19 -14.98 -7.08 -5.83
N GLU A 20 -15.52 -7.18 -4.61
CA GLU A 20 -16.89 -7.65 -4.40
C GLU A 20 -17.81 -6.53 -3.93
N THR A 21 -17.42 -5.79 -2.88
CA THR A 21 -18.31 -4.79 -2.26
C THR A 21 -18.49 -3.54 -3.12
N LEU A 22 -17.41 -3.00 -3.68
CA LEU A 22 -17.44 -1.77 -4.47
C LEU A 22 -17.65 -2.02 -5.97
N ALA A 23 -17.44 -3.24 -6.46
CA ALA A 23 -17.61 -3.55 -7.86
C ALA A 23 -19.02 -3.31 -8.43
N PRO A 24 -20.13 -3.59 -7.72
CA PRO A 24 -21.48 -3.33 -8.23
C PRO A 24 -21.96 -1.89 -7.98
N VAL A 25 -21.14 -1.02 -7.38
CA VAL A 25 -21.52 0.35 -7.03
C VAL A 25 -21.27 1.26 -8.22
N GLU A 26 -22.36 1.79 -8.80
CA GLU A 26 -22.32 2.74 -9.90
C GLU A 26 -22.55 4.16 -9.38
N VAL A 27 -21.52 5.01 -9.48
CA VAL A 27 -21.56 6.43 -9.05
C VAL A 27 -20.73 7.29 -10.00
N ASP A 28 -21.16 8.54 -10.21
CA ASP A 28 -20.43 9.51 -11.03
C ASP A 28 -19.16 10.03 -10.35
N ALA A 29 -19.11 10.01 -9.01
CA ALA A 29 -17.93 10.37 -8.24
C ALA A 29 -17.96 9.77 -6.83
N LEU A 30 -16.78 9.48 -6.28
CA LEU A 30 -16.55 9.09 -4.90
C LEU A 30 -15.89 10.24 -4.13
N GLY A 31 -16.55 10.72 -3.08
CA GLY A 31 -15.93 11.60 -2.10
C GLY A 31 -15.32 10.81 -0.95
N VAL A 32 -14.00 10.93 -0.78
CA VAL A 32 -13.26 10.33 0.33
C VAL A 32 -12.96 11.39 1.39
N THR A 33 -12.80 10.95 2.64
CA THR A 33 -12.49 11.84 3.77
C THR A 33 -11.16 12.57 3.61
N HIS A 34 -10.24 12.04 2.80
CA HIS A 34 -8.94 12.61 2.49
C HIS A 34 -8.73 12.58 0.98
N PHE A 35 -8.04 13.58 0.42
CA PHE A 35 -7.67 13.67 -1.02
C PHE A 35 -8.81 13.96 -2.01
N GLY A 36 -10.03 14.25 -1.52
CA GLY A 36 -11.08 14.92 -2.30
C GLY A 36 -12.00 13.98 -3.09
N LEU A 37 -12.38 14.42 -4.29
CA LEU A 37 -13.34 13.72 -5.16
C LEU A 37 -12.60 12.90 -6.23
N HIS A 38 -13.04 11.66 -6.45
CA HIS A 38 -12.58 10.79 -7.52
C HIS A 38 -13.73 10.50 -8.50
N ALA A 39 -13.58 10.89 -9.76
CA ALA A 39 -14.64 10.78 -10.77
C ALA A 39 -14.88 9.35 -11.31
N ASN A 40 -13.97 8.39 -11.05
CA ASN A 40 -14.10 7.04 -11.58
C ASN A 40 -13.81 6.00 -10.50
N LEU A 41 -14.88 5.53 -9.85
CA LEU A 41 -14.78 4.51 -8.79
C LEU A 41 -14.16 3.21 -9.31
N HIS A 42 -14.53 2.79 -10.53
CA HIS A 42 -14.03 1.56 -11.12
C HIS A 42 -12.52 1.60 -11.37
N ALA A 43 -12.02 2.67 -12.00
CA ALA A 43 -10.58 2.82 -12.20
C ALA A 43 -9.84 2.92 -10.86
N ARG A 44 -10.40 3.68 -9.91
CA ARG A 44 -9.76 3.90 -8.61
C ARG A 44 -9.66 2.64 -7.76
N ARG A 45 -10.72 1.80 -7.72
CA ARG A 45 -10.68 0.55 -6.96
C ARG A 45 -9.65 -0.44 -7.52
N LEU A 46 -9.51 -0.49 -8.85
CA LEU A 46 -8.52 -1.35 -9.50
C LEU A 46 -7.09 -0.84 -9.27
N GLU A 47 -6.87 0.47 -9.36
CA GLU A 47 -5.58 1.08 -9.04
C GLU A 47 -5.14 0.75 -7.60
N ILE A 48 -6.04 0.95 -6.62
CA ILE A 48 -5.75 0.62 -5.21
C ILE A 48 -5.46 -0.87 -5.04
N LEU A 49 -6.23 -1.75 -5.69
CA LEU A 49 -6.00 -3.19 -5.66
C LEU A 49 -4.61 -3.53 -6.18
N THR A 50 -4.26 -3.06 -7.38
CA THR A 50 -2.94 -3.29 -7.99
C THR A 50 -1.82 -2.83 -7.08
N ARG A 51 -1.92 -1.62 -6.50
CA ARG A 51 -0.89 -1.10 -5.58
C ARG A 51 -0.74 -1.92 -4.30
N LEU A 52 -1.84 -2.42 -3.74
CA LEU A 52 -1.79 -3.30 -2.57
C LEU A 52 -1.12 -4.64 -2.89
N GLU A 53 -1.36 -5.19 -4.07
CA GLU A 53 -0.79 -6.48 -4.50
C GLU A 53 0.70 -6.34 -4.84
N GLU A 54 1.09 -5.28 -5.55
CA GLU A 54 2.48 -4.93 -5.81
C GLU A 54 3.25 -4.74 -4.48
N LEU A 55 2.67 -4.03 -3.51
CA LEU A 55 3.28 -3.86 -2.20
C LEU A 55 3.44 -5.19 -1.46
N ALA A 56 2.42 -6.06 -1.51
CA ALA A 56 2.49 -7.38 -0.89
C ALA A 56 3.61 -8.24 -1.51
N LEU A 57 3.75 -8.22 -2.83
CA LEU A 57 4.80 -8.93 -3.56
C LEU A 57 6.19 -8.42 -3.19
N ARG A 58 6.38 -7.10 -3.22
CA ARG A 58 7.63 -6.43 -2.86
C ARG A 58 8.08 -6.79 -1.45
N VAL A 59 7.17 -6.63 -0.48
CA VAL A 59 7.44 -6.91 0.93
C VAL A 59 7.76 -8.38 1.15
N HIS A 60 7.01 -9.28 0.51
CA HIS A 60 7.26 -10.72 0.62
C HIS A 60 8.66 -11.10 0.11
N ALA A 61 9.07 -10.55 -1.03
CA ALA A 61 10.40 -10.78 -1.59
C ALA A 61 11.51 -10.32 -0.62
N ALA A 62 11.37 -9.11 -0.05
CA ALA A 62 12.34 -8.60 0.93
C ALA A 62 12.41 -9.44 2.21
N MET A 63 11.26 -9.95 2.70
CA MET A 63 11.21 -10.86 3.86
C MET A 63 11.97 -12.17 3.63
N GLU A 64 11.99 -12.69 2.40
CA GLU A 64 12.72 -13.92 2.07
C GLU A 64 14.24 -13.72 2.02
N GLU A 65 14.70 -12.51 1.71
CA GLU A 65 16.11 -12.14 1.73
C GLU A 65 16.63 -11.81 3.15
N GLY A 66 15.73 -11.49 4.08
CA GLY A 66 16.01 -11.35 5.50
C GLY A 66 16.09 -9.90 6.01
N PRO A 67 16.39 -9.71 7.31
CA PRO A 67 16.17 -8.43 8.01
C PRO A 67 16.89 -7.22 7.41
N SER A 68 18.13 -7.40 6.95
CA SER A 68 18.87 -6.30 6.30
C SER A 68 18.19 -5.85 5.01
N LYS A 69 17.58 -6.78 4.27
CA LYS A 69 16.84 -6.45 3.05
C LYS A 69 15.50 -5.81 3.33
N GLU A 70 14.81 -6.27 4.39
CA GLU A 70 13.58 -5.63 4.86
C GLU A 70 13.80 -4.14 5.16
N GLU A 71 14.89 -3.78 5.85
CA GLU A 71 15.21 -2.40 6.17
C GLU A 71 15.57 -1.57 4.93
N GLU A 72 16.43 -2.11 4.06
CA GLU A 72 16.83 -1.46 2.81
C GLU A 72 15.62 -1.19 1.90
N ASP A 73 14.74 -2.17 1.73
CA ASP A 73 13.59 -2.05 0.83
C ASP A 73 12.51 -1.13 1.39
N ALA A 74 12.27 -1.13 2.71
CA ALA A 74 11.35 -0.18 3.33
C ALA A 74 11.80 1.28 3.13
N GLN A 75 13.10 1.54 3.25
CA GLN A 75 13.67 2.86 2.99
C GLN A 75 13.57 3.24 1.51
N ARG A 76 13.88 2.30 0.61
CA ARG A 76 13.75 2.52 -0.84
C ARG A 76 12.30 2.81 -1.25
N PHE A 77 11.33 2.08 -0.68
CA PHE A 77 9.91 2.32 -0.91
C PHE A 77 9.51 3.75 -0.51
N HIS A 78 10.04 4.25 0.61
CA HIS A 78 9.81 5.62 1.04
C HIS A 78 10.35 6.63 0.04
N GLU A 79 11.60 6.48 -0.38
CA GLU A 79 12.26 7.38 -1.34
C GLU A 79 11.54 7.41 -2.69
N GLU A 80 11.16 6.24 -3.23
CA GLU A 80 10.39 6.12 -4.47
C GLU A 80 9.02 6.80 -4.37
N THR A 81 8.35 6.67 -3.21
CA THR A 81 7.04 7.29 -2.98
C THR A 81 7.16 8.82 -2.89
N VAL A 82 8.16 9.32 -2.17
CA VAL A 82 8.48 10.76 -2.09
C VAL A 82 8.79 11.33 -3.48
N ALA A 83 9.64 10.65 -4.25
CA ALA A 83 9.99 11.05 -5.61
C ALA A 83 8.75 11.09 -6.52
N THR A 84 7.89 10.08 -6.43
CA THR A 84 6.64 10.01 -7.20
C THR A 84 5.71 11.18 -6.86
N LEU A 85 5.44 11.45 -5.58
CA LEU A 85 4.56 12.56 -5.20
C LEU A 85 5.12 13.93 -5.54
N SER A 86 6.45 14.08 -5.55
CA SER A 86 7.12 15.33 -5.95
C SER A 86 6.92 15.68 -7.43
N THR A 87 6.44 14.74 -8.27
CA THR A 87 6.06 15.05 -9.65
C THR A 87 4.69 15.75 -9.75
N PHE A 88 3.86 15.68 -8.71
CA PHE A 88 2.50 16.21 -8.68
C PHE A 88 2.32 17.38 -7.72
N LEU A 89 3.19 17.50 -6.72
CA LEU A 89 3.11 18.49 -5.65
C LEU A 89 4.44 19.22 -5.47
N PRO A 90 4.42 20.47 -4.97
CA PRO A 90 5.64 21.17 -4.60
C PRO A 90 6.46 20.35 -3.60
N PRO A 91 7.80 20.24 -3.77
CA PRO A 91 8.65 19.41 -2.91
C PRO A 91 8.49 19.72 -1.42
N GLU A 92 8.29 20.98 -1.05
CA GLU A 92 8.14 21.41 0.34
C GLU A 92 6.88 20.83 0.99
N ARG A 93 5.79 20.68 0.22
CA ARG A 93 4.56 20.05 0.71
C ARG A 93 4.71 18.54 0.85
N VAL A 94 5.45 17.91 -0.07
CA VAL A 94 5.73 16.48 -0.02
C VAL A 94 6.59 16.17 1.21
N GLU A 95 7.63 16.95 1.45
CA GLU A 95 8.50 16.82 2.62
C GLU A 95 7.71 16.99 3.92
N GLN A 96 6.90 18.05 4.04
CA GLN A 96 6.05 18.27 5.22
C GLN A 96 5.09 17.12 5.48
N TYR A 97 4.47 16.56 4.42
CA TYR A 97 3.58 15.42 4.55
C TYR A 97 4.31 14.18 5.09
N PHE A 98 5.46 13.86 4.52
CA PHE A 98 6.22 12.66 4.87
C PHE A 98 7.02 12.78 6.18
N GLN A 99 7.25 14.00 6.69
CA GLN A 99 7.72 14.21 8.06
C GLN A 99 6.72 13.71 9.10
N ALA A 100 5.41 13.88 8.84
CA ALA A 100 4.36 13.39 9.73
C ALA A 100 4.02 11.91 9.49
N PHE A 101 4.04 11.47 8.23
CA PHE A 101 3.61 10.12 7.84
C PHE A 101 4.59 9.50 6.84
N SER A 102 5.63 8.82 7.31
CA SER A 102 6.56 8.12 6.41
C SER A 102 5.83 7.06 5.58
N ALA A 103 6.02 7.07 4.26
CA ALA A 103 5.57 6.01 3.36
C ALA A 103 6.04 4.60 3.79
N ALA A 104 7.20 4.48 4.45
CA ALA A 104 7.65 3.20 4.98
C ALA A 104 6.69 2.59 6.03
N THR A 105 5.74 3.37 6.56
CA THR A 105 4.68 2.87 7.44
C THR A 105 3.75 1.89 6.71
N ASP A 106 3.39 2.17 5.45
CA ASP A 106 2.55 1.28 4.64
C ASP A 106 3.27 -0.04 4.38
N TRP A 107 4.56 0.05 4.02
CA TRP A 107 5.44 -1.10 3.86
C TRP A 107 5.50 -1.95 5.14
N ARG A 108 5.74 -1.32 6.30
CA ARG A 108 5.82 -2.01 7.60
C ARG A 108 4.48 -2.62 8.00
N GLY A 109 3.36 -1.95 7.69
CA GLY A 109 2.01 -2.46 7.92
C GLY A 109 1.73 -3.73 7.11
N MET A 110 2.13 -3.75 5.83
CA MET A 110 2.05 -4.93 4.98
C MET A 110 2.95 -6.05 5.51
N ARG A 111 4.21 -5.75 5.86
CA ARG A 111 5.14 -6.73 6.44
C ARG A 111 4.57 -7.38 7.69
N PHE A 112 4.02 -6.57 8.60
CA PHE A 112 3.38 -7.06 9.82
C PHE A 112 2.20 -7.99 9.49
N HIS A 113 1.37 -7.65 8.51
CA HIS A 113 0.28 -8.50 8.06
C HIS A 113 0.79 -9.85 7.52
N LEU A 114 1.75 -9.86 6.59
CA LEU A 114 2.28 -11.07 5.96
C LEU A 114 3.06 -11.98 6.93
N ALA A 115 3.67 -11.39 7.96
CA ALA A 115 4.27 -12.15 9.06
C ALA A 115 3.20 -12.88 9.89
N ARG A 116 2.07 -12.20 10.17
CA ARG A 116 0.97 -12.72 10.98
C ARG A 116 0.06 -13.70 10.21
N VAL A 117 -0.08 -13.53 8.90
CA VAL A 117 -0.97 -14.33 8.04
C VAL A 117 -0.17 -14.94 6.89
N PRO A 118 0.55 -16.06 7.11
CA PRO A 118 1.37 -16.68 6.06
C PRO A 118 0.59 -17.06 4.79
N ALA A 119 -0.70 -17.41 4.93
CA ALA A 119 -1.57 -17.73 3.79
C ALA A 119 -1.88 -16.52 2.88
N ALA A 120 -1.60 -15.29 3.33
CA ALA A 120 -1.77 -14.07 2.53
C ALA A 120 -0.53 -13.75 1.68
N ARG A 121 0.58 -14.48 1.85
CA ARG A 121 1.82 -14.25 1.10
C ARG A 121 1.60 -14.58 -0.39
N PRO A 122 1.95 -13.66 -1.29
CA PRO A 122 1.78 -13.89 -2.72
C PRO A 122 2.78 -14.93 -3.24
N ASN A 123 2.36 -15.73 -4.22
CA ASN A 123 3.28 -16.59 -4.97
C ASN A 123 4.08 -15.74 -5.98
N LYS A 124 5.38 -15.99 -6.08
CA LYS A 124 6.30 -15.27 -7.00
C LYS A 124 5.95 -15.42 -8.49
N SER A 125 5.08 -16.36 -8.86
CA SER A 125 4.92 -16.86 -10.23
C SER A 125 3.87 -16.13 -11.10
N VAL A 126 3.46 -14.90 -10.78
CA VAL A 126 2.31 -14.26 -11.49
C VAL A 126 2.68 -13.02 -12.32
N HIS A 127 3.94 -12.56 -12.36
CA HIS A 127 4.31 -11.35 -13.12
C HIS A 127 5.41 -11.53 -14.19
N GLU A 128 5.66 -12.76 -14.63
CA GLU A 128 6.42 -13.03 -15.86
C GLU A 128 5.48 -13.51 -16.97
N GLN A 129 4.63 -12.61 -17.49
CA GLN A 129 4.01 -12.73 -18.82
C GLN A 129 3.85 -11.35 -19.45
#